data_AF-A0A0D0B8Q4-F1
#
_entry.id   AF-A0A0D0B8Q4-F1
#
_cell.length_a   1.000
_cell.length_b   1.000
_cell.length_c   1.000
_cell.angle_alpha   90.00
_cell.angle_beta   90.00
_cell.angle_gamma   90.00
#
_symmetry.space_group_name_H-M   'P 1'
#
loop_
_entity.id
_entity.type
_entity.pdbx_description
1 polymer ?
#
loop_
_entity_poly.entity_id
_entity_poly.type
_entity_poly.pdbx_seq_one_letter_code
_entity_poly.pdbx_strand_id
1 'polypeptide(L)'
;YPHLSRMALNYLSIPATSVDVERTFSHGRLLLSHVRSRLSTQTTRALLCLGSWSLLGLVKDKDVMSVTRLPDLQGEEDELSEGWDDIVLA
;
A
#
# COMPACT_ATOMS: atom_id res chain seq x y z
N TYR A 1 2.35 30.03 -11.12
CA TYR A 1 1.63 30.26 -9.85
C TYR A 1 1.83 29.06 -8.92
N PRO A 2 2.94 28.97 -8.18
CA PRO A 2 3.30 27.78 -7.40
C PRO A 2 2.28 27.44 -6.29
N HIS A 3 1.65 28.45 -5.68
CA HIS A 3 0.65 28.23 -4.63
C HIS A 3 -0.73 27.83 -5.18
N LEU A 4 -1.15 28.43 -6.30
CA LEU A 4 -2.43 28.11 -6.94
C LEU A 4 -2.42 26.69 -7.51
N SER A 5 -1.31 26.27 -8.13
CA SER A 5 -1.16 24.91 -8.64
C SER A 5 -1.22 23.88 -7.52
N ARG A 6 -0.59 24.17 -6.37
CA ARG A 6 -0.65 23.27 -5.19
C ARG A 6 -2.06 23.18 -4.61
N MET A 7 -2.79 24.29 -4.54
CA MET A 7 -4.20 24.29 -4.12
C MET A 7 -5.05 23.46 -5.08
N ALA A 8 -4.91 23.68 -6.40
CA ALA A 8 -5.65 22.92 -7.41
C ALA A 8 -5.37 21.41 -7.31
N LEU A 9 -4.11 21.02 -7.15
CA LEU A 9 -3.75 19.61 -6.96
C LEU A 9 -4.41 19.00 -5.72
N ASN A 10 -4.36 19.69 -4.58
CA ASN A 10 -4.99 19.21 -3.34
C ASN A 10 -6.51 19.00 -3.47
N TYR A 11 -7.21 19.87 -4.21
CA TYR A 11 -8.65 19.73 -4.42
C TYR A 11 -8.99 18.66 -5.46
N LEU A 12 -8.23 18.59 -6.55
CA LEU A 12 -8.48 17.65 -7.64
C LEU A 12 -8.03 16.22 -7.33
N SER A 13 -7.14 16.03 -6.35
CA SER A 13 -6.72 14.70 -5.89
C SER A 13 -7.75 14.01 -4.98
N ILE A 14 -8.75 14.74 -4.47
CA ILE A 14 -9.80 14.15 -3.65
C ILE A 14 -10.73 13.34 -4.58
N PRO A 15 -10.86 12.03 -4.38
CA PRO A 15 -11.76 11.23 -5.20
C PRO A 15 -13.21 11.69 -4.97
N ALA A 16 -13.98 11.82 -6.04
CA ALA A 16 -15.38 12.25 -5.97
C ALA A 16 -16.31 11.17 -5.36
N THR A 17 -15.86 9.92 -5.30
CA THR A 17 -16.64 8.77 -4.82
C THR A 17 -15.78 7.83 -3.96
N SER A 18 -16.44 7.01 -3.14
CA SER A 18 -15.80 5.96 -2.33
C SER A 18 -15.40 4.71 -3.12
N VAL A 19 -15.64 4.69 -4.44
CA VAL A 19 -15.48 3.49 -5.28
C VAL A 19 -14.05 2.96 -5.26
N ASP A 20 -13.05 3.84 -5.26
CA ASP A 20 -11.64 3.44 -5.23
C ASP A 20 -11.26 2.73 -3.92
N VAL A 21 -11.82 3.21 -2.80
CA VAL A 21 -11.66 2.64 -1.46
C VAL A 21 -12.40 1.30 -1.37
N GLU A 22 -13.62 1.22 -1.88
CA GLU A 22 -14.40 -0.03 -1.91
C GLU A 22 -13.73 -1.09 -2.78
N ARG A 23 -13.16 -0.70 -3.92
CA ARG A 23 -12.41 -1.61 -4.80
C ARG A 23 -11.18 -2.14 -4.07
N THR A 24 -10.42 -1.30 -3.38
CA THR A 24 -9.25 -1.75 -2.59
C THR A 24 -9.66 -2.70 -1.47
N PHE A 25 -10.73 -2.42 -0.72
CA PHE A 25 -11.25 -3.35 0.29
C PHE A 25 -11.76 -4.68 -0.29
N SER A 26 -12.41 -4.63 -1.46
CA SER A 26 -12.87 -5.84 -2.16
C SER A 26 -11.71 -6.73 -2.60
N HIS A 27 -10.64 -6.14 -3.14
CA HIS A 27 -9.39 -6.87 -3.45
C HIS A 27 -8.72 -7.37 -2.17
N GLY A 28 -8.74 -6.57 -1.10
CA GLY A 28 -8.22 -6.96 0.20
C GLY A 28 -8.95 -8.12 0.84
N ARG A 29 -10.22 -8.33 0.51
CA ARG A 29 -10.94 -9.54 0.92
C ARG A 29 -10.26 -10.80 0.39
N LEU A 30 -9.65 -10.80 -0.79
CA LEU A 30 -8.86 -11.94 -1.27
C LEU A 30 -7.67 -12.17 -0.33
N LEU A 31 -6.90 -11.12 0.01
CA LEU A 31 -5.79 -11.24 0.96
C LEU A 31 -6.26 -11.76 2.31
N LEU A 32 -7.30 -11.16 2.92
CA LEU A 32 -7.86 -11.60 4.21
C LEU A 32 -8.48 -13.01 4.17
N SER A 33 -9.06 -13.43 3.04
CA SER A 33 -9.74 -14.73 2.92
C SER A 33 -8.82 -15.87 2.53
N HIS A 34 -7.80 -15.62 1.71
CA HIS A 34 -6.80 -16.62 1.32
C HIS A 34 -5.83 -16.90 2.48
N VAL A 35 -5.68 -15.93 3.39
CA VAL A 35 -4.79 -15.93 4.54
C VAL A 35 -5.64 -15.95 5.80
N ARG A 36 -6.14 -17.12 6.20
CA ARG A 36 -6.50 -17.38 7.61
C ARG A 36 -5.23 -17.49 8.49
N SER A 37 -4.18 -16.79 8.10
CA SER A 37 -2.90 -16.63 8.75
C SER A 37 -3.01 -15.42 9.68
N ARG A 38 -2.33 -15.47 10.82
CA ARG A 38 -2.34 -14.43 11.85
C ARG A 38 -1.55 -13.18 11.38
N LEU A 39 -1.96 -12.52 10.29
CA LEU A 39 -1.37 -11.26 9.87
C LEU A 39 -1.92 -10.12 10.74
N SER A 40 -1.06 -9.21 11.19
CA SER A 40 -1.53 -7.97 11.80
C SER A 40 -2.27 -7.08 10.79
N THR A 41 -2.98 -6.11 11.35
CA THR A 41 -3.59 -5.00 10.60
C THR A 41 -2.54 -4.23 9.79
N GLN A 42 -1.33 -4.10 10.31
CA GLN A 42 -0.22 -3.41 9.68
C GLN A 42 0.31 -4.18 8.46
N THR A 43 0.57 -5.48 8.60
CA THR A 43 0.99 -6.34 7.48
C THR A 43 -0.09 -6.41 6.39
N THR A 44 -1.36 -6.44 6.80
CA THR A 44 -2.49 -6.41 5.86
C THR A 44 -2.53 -5.11 5.06
N ARG A 45 -2.36 -3.95 5.72
CA ARG A 45 -2.25 -2.65 5.04
C ARG A 45 -1.06 -2.64 4.08
N ALA A 46 0.08 -3.18 4.52
CA ALA A 46 1.28 -3.16 3.71
C ALA A 46 1.16 -3.95 2.41
N LEU A 47 0.54 -5.12 2.47
CA LEU A 47 0.28 -5.93 1.28
C LEU A 47 -0.69 -5.24 0.30
N LEU A 48 -1.70 -4.52 0.82
CA LEU A 48 -2.62 -3.73 -0.02
C LEU A 48 -1.92 -2.58 -0.75
N CYS A 49 -1.07 -1.83 -0.03
CA CYS A 49 -0.27 -0.76 -0.61
C CYS A 49 0.70 -1.32 -1.66
N LEU A 50 1.42 -2.40 -1.35
CA LEU A 50 2.37 -3.04 -2.26
C LEU A 50 1.70 -3.51 -3.55
N GLY A 51 0.52 -4.12 -3.47
CA GLY A 51 -0.26 -4.51 -4.66
C GLY A 51 -0.65 -3.30 -5.52
N SER A 52 -1.10 -2.21 -4.89
CA SER A 52 -1.47 -0.98 -5.61
C SER A 52 -0.25 -0.31 -6.26
N TRP A 53 0.87 -0.21 -5.54
CA TRP A 53 2.11 0.38 -6.04
C TRP A 53 2.76 -0.44 -7.15
N SER A 54 2.65 -1.77 -7.09
CA SER A 54 3.10 -2.66 -8.17
C SER A 54 2.35 -2.37 -9.47
N LEU A 55 1.03 -2.21 -9.42
CA LEU A 55 0.22 -1.84 -10.59
C LEU A 55 0.57 -0.45 -11.15
N LEU A 56 1.00 0.47 -10.29
CA LEU A 56 1.46 1.81 -10.68
C LEU A 56 2.92 1.84 -11.15
N GLY A 57 3.63 0.70 -11.13
CA GLY A 57 5.05 0.61 -11.52
C GLY A 57 6.01 1.30 -10.55
N LEU A 58 5.57 1.56 -9.30
CA LEU A 58 6.38 2.19 -8.26
C LEU A 58 7.30 1.18 -7.54
N VAL A 59 7.03 -0.11 -7.70
CA VAL A 59 7.82 -1.21 -7.11
C VAL A 59 8.56 -1.94 -8.22
N LYS A 60 9.85 -2.23 -8.02
CA LYS A 60 10.65 -3.02 -8.95
C LYS A 60 10.43 -4.50 -8.68
N ASP A 61 10.14 -5.28 -9.72
CA ASP A 61 9.93 -6.73 -9.59
C ASP A 61 11.14 -7.45 -8.99
N LYS A 62 12.35 -6.95 -9.24
CA LYS A 62 13.59 -7.50 -8.68
C LYS A 62 13.58 -7.50 -7.14
N ASP A 63 13.01 -6.46 -6.55
CA ASP A 63 12.95 -6.28 -5.10
C ASP A 63 11.87 -7.20 -4.51
N VAL A 64 10.74 -7.39 -5.20
CA VAL A 64 9.70 -8.36 -4.80
C VAL A 64 10.26 -9.79 -4.86
N MET A 65 11.00 -10.12 -5.91
CA MET A 65 11.58 -11.45 -6.10
C MET A 65 12.72 -11.76 -5.13
N SER A 66 13.41 -10.74 -4.58
CA SER A 66 14.41 -10.97 -3.54
C SER A 66 13.75 -11.28 -2.20
N VAL A 67 12.68 -10.54 -1.85
CA VAL A 67 11.93 -10.74 -0.60
C VAL A 67 11.27 -12.11 -0.54
N THR A 68 10.68 -12.59 -1.65
CA THR A 68 10.03 -13.92 -1.70
C THR A 68 10.99 -15.10 -1.53
N ARG A 69 12.30 -14.88 -1.65
CA ARG A 69 13.33 -15.92 -1.46
C ARG A 69 13.91 -15.93 -0.04
N LEU A 70 13.59 -14.92 0.77
CA LEU A 70 14.04 -14.88 2.15
C LEU A 70 13.33 -15.98 2.95
N PRO A 71 14.01 -16.59 3.93
CA PRO A 71 13.35 -17.48 4.87
C PRO A 71 12.31 -16.70 5.68
N ASP A 72 11.24 -17.38 6.08
CA ASP A 72 10.22 -16.79 6.94
C ASP A 72 10.87 -16.24 8.22
N LEU A 73 10.57 -14.98 8.54
CA LEU A 73 11.04 -14.35 9.75
C LEU A 73 10.38 -15.03 10.96
N GLN A 74 11.19 -15.59 11.84
CA GLN A 74 10.75 -16.08 13.16
C GLN A 74 10.98 -14.95 14.17
N GLY A 75 9.93 -14.19 14.46
CA GLY A 75 9.98 -13.05 15.38
C GLY A 75 8.60 -12.41 15.57
N GLU A 76 8.48 -11.49 16.53
CA GLU A 76 7.32 -10.61 16.61
C GLU A 76 7.33 -9.63 15.42
N GLU A 77 6.15 -9.26 14.93
CA GLU A 77 6.02 -8.22 13.91
C GLU A 77 6.34 -6.87 14.56
N ASP A 78 7.46 -6.26 14.17
CA ASP A 78 7.83 -4.91 14.60
C ASP A 78 6.86 -3.88 14.01
N GLU A 79 6.52 -2.87 14.81
CA GLU A 79 5.66 -1.78 14.37
C GLU A 79 6.39 -0.91 13.33
N LEU A 80 5.88 -0.83 12.11
CA LEU A 80 6.40 0.06 11.06
C LEU A 80 6.29 1.52 11.53
N SER A 81 7.30 2.32 11.20
CA SER A 81 7.35 3.74 11.55
C SER A 81 6.16 4.52 10.95
N GLU A 82 5.77 5.61 11.61
CA GLU A 82 4.79 6.55 11.06
C GLU A 82 5.27 7.10 9.69
N GLY A 83 4.36 7.15 8.71
CA GLY A 83 4.67 7.62 7.36
C GLY A 83 5.48 6.66 6.48
N TRP A 84 5.64 5.40 6.87
CA TRP A 84 6.37 4.40 6.07
C TRP A 84 5.74 4.16 4.67
N ASP A 85 4.47 4.51 4.50
CA ASP A 85 3.69 4.41 3.27
C ASP A 85 3.51 5.74 2.52
N ASP A 86 4.18 6.82 2.97
CA ASP A 86 4.11 8.11 2.29
C ASP A 86 4.81 8.06 0.93
N ILE A 87 4.04 8.36 -0.12
CA ILE A 87 4.59 8.51 -1.47
C ILE A 87 5.12 9.94 -1.61
N VAL A 88 6.44 10.10 -1.53
CA VAL A 88 7.10 11.39 -1.79
C VAL A 88 7.06 11.65 -3.30
N LEU A 89 6.11 12.46 -3.72
CA LEU A 89 6.07 13.00 -5.09
C LEU A 89 7.08 14.15 -5.19
N ALA A 90 8.09 13.96 -6.04
CA ALA A 90 9.13 14.96 -6.35
C ALA A 90 8.58 16.16 -7.14
#